data_AF-A0A6B3L527-F1
#
_entry.id   AF-A0A6B3L527-F1
#
_cell.length_a   1.000
_cell.length_b   1.000
_cell.length_c   1.000
_cell.angle_alpha   90.00
_cell.angle_beta   90.00
_cell.angle_gamma   90.00
#
_symmetry.space_group_name_H-M   'P 1'
#
loop_
_entity.id
_entity.type
_entity.pdbx_description
1 polymer ?
#
loop_
_entity_poly.entity_id
_entity_poly.type
_entity_poly.pdbx_seq_one_letter_code
_entity_poly.pdbx_strand_id
1 'polypeptide(L)'
;MKSPLPLIALAAALAIPTASATTPATLTQENYDSVKAHVAPTDRDFAFTSVDWKSSLPDAINAASSQDKPILLWLYFGNPTGNC
;
A
#
# COMPACT_ATOMS: atom_id res chain seq x y z
N MET A 1 -53.64 7.82 -0.53
CA MET A 1 -52.95 6.74 0.22
C MET A 1 -52.02 6.01 -0.74
N LYS A 2 -50.69 6.16 -0.59
CA LYS A 2 -49.68 5.44 -1.38
C LYS A 2 -49.06 4.37 -0.49
N SER A 3 -49.18 3.13 -0.92
CA SER A 3 -48.64 1.93 -0.27
C SER A 3 -47.10 1.96 -0.20
N PRO A 4 -46.45 1.59 0.92
CA PRO A 4 -45.01 1.39 0.96
C PRO A 4 -44.70 -0.12 1.04
N LEU A 5 -44.09 -0.70 0.01
CA LEU A 5 -43.34 -1.97 0.09
C LEU A 5 -42.56 -2.18 -1.23
N PRO A 6 -41.38 -2.82 -1.24
CA PRO A 6 -40.54 -3.27 -0.12
C PRO A 6 -39.05 -2.85 -0.25
N LEU A 7 -38.49 -2.32 0.83
CA LEU A 7 -37.05 -2.01 0.99
C LEU A 7 -36.15 -3.26 1.19
N ILE A 8 -36.62 -4.46 0.79
CA ILE A 8 -36.02 -5.75 1.18
C ILE A 8 -35.19 -6.39 0.04
N ALA A 9 -35.15 -5.81 -1.16
CA ALA A 9 -34.43 -6.41 -2.29
C ALA A 9 -32.92 -6.14 -2.34
N LEU A 10 -32.36 -5.23 -1.52
CA LEU A 10 -30.96 -4.78 -1.68
C LEU A 10 -29.94 -5.50 -0.79
N ALA A 11 -30.35 -6.37 0.12
CA ALA A 11 -29.43 -7.02 1.06
C ALA A 11 -28.72 -8.28 0.52
N ALA A 12 -29.14 -8.82 -0.63
CA ALA A 12 -28.64 -10.11 -1.14
C ALA A 12 -27.37 -10.02 -2.02
N ALA A 13 -26.86 -8.82 -2.33
CA ALA A 13 -25.78 -8.63 -3.31
C ALA A 13 -24.35 -8.54 -2.73
N LEU A 14 -24.17 -8.70 -1.41
CA LEU A 14 -22.86 -8.49 -0.76
C LEU A 14 -22.12 -9.77 -0.35
N ALA A 15 -22.65 -10.95 -0.67
CA ALA A 15 -21.92 -12.20 -0.44
C ALA A 15 -20.90 -12.42 -1.57
N ILE A 16 -19.80 -11.66 -1.57
CA ILE A 16 -18.60 -12.03 -2.34
C ILE A 16 -17.98 -13.21 -1.58
N PRO A 17 -17.97 -14.44 -2.12
CA PRO A 17 -17.24 -15.53 -1.49
C PRO A 17 -15.76 -15.15 -1.50
N THR A 18 -15.22 -14.82 -0.34
CA THR A 18 -13.78 -14.78 -0.15
C THR A 18 -13.30 -16.23 -0.17
N ALA A 19 -12.91 -16.71 -1.35
CA ALA A 19 -12.16 -17.95 -1.43
C ALA A 19 -10.89 -17.76 -0.60
N SER A 20 -10.87 -18.36 0.60
CA SER A 20 -9.72 -18.31 1.48
C SER A 20 -8.65 -19.18 0.86
N ALA A 21 -7.74 -18.55 0.11
CA ALA A 21 -6.60 -19.25 -0.47
C ALA A 21 -5.75 -19.79 0.70
N THR A 22 -5.60 -21.11 0.77
CA THR A 22 -4.74 -21.72 1.79
C THR A 22 -3.29 -21.41 1.44
N THR A 23 -2.61 -20.67 2.31
CA THR A 23 -1.18 -20.40 2.14
C THR A 23 -0.40 -21.71 2.14
N PRO A 24 0.42 -22.00 1.12
CA PRO A 24 1.22 -23.22 1.09
C PRO A 24 2.22 -23.24 2.24
N ALA A 25 2.30 -24.35 2.98
CA ALA A 25 3.26 -24.50 4.08
C ALA A 25 4.71 -24.71 3.59
N THR A 26 4.90 -25.07 2.32
CA THR A 26 6.22 -25.35 1.73
C THR A 26 6.27 -24.84 0.31
N LEU A 27 7.40 -24.22 -0.05
CA LEU A 27 7.70 -23.83 -1.42
C LEU A 27 8.13 -25.07 -2.20
N THR A 28 7.41 -25.38 -3.27
CA THR A 28 7.69 -26.49 -4.19
C THR A 28 7.86 -25.94 -5.60
N GLN A 29 8.40 -26.74 -6.51
CA GLN A 29 8.52 -26.33 -7.91
C GLN A 29 7.15 -26.01 -8.54
N GLU A 30 6.10 -26.72 -8.13
CA GLU A 30 4.74 -26.58 -8.63
C GLU A 30 4.07 -25.27 -8.19
N ASN A 31 4.35 -24.80 -6.98
CA ASN A 31 3.76 -23.57 -6.46
C ASN A 31 4.67 -22.33 -6.57
N TYR A 32 5.93 -22.52 -7.01
CA TYR A 32 6.94 -21.48 -7.09
C TYR A 32 6.46 -20.25 -7.86
N ASP A 33 5.95 -20.43 -9.08
CA ASP A 33 5.55 -19.32 -9.95
C ASP A 33 4.39 -18.52 -9.35
N SER A 34 3.42 -19.20 -8.73
CA SER A 34 2.29 -18.54 -8.06
C SER A 34 2.75 -17.75 -6.83
N VAL A 35 3.64 -18.32 -6.02
CA VAL A 35 4.16 -17.63 -4.84
C VAL A 35 5.02 -16.44 -5.28
N LYS A 36 5.89 -16.63 -6.27
CA LYS A 36 6.71 -15.57 -6.86
C LYS A 36 5.86 -14.42 -7.38
N ALA A 37 4.81 -14.71 -8.14
CA ALA A 37 3.89 -13.69 -8.66
C ALA A 37 3.17 -12.93 -7.53
N HIS A 38 2.81 -13.62 -6.45
CA HIS A 38 2.14 -13.02 -5.30
C HIS A 38 3.05 -12.08 -4.50
N VAL A 39 4.33 -12.43 -4.33
CA VAL A 39 5.30 -11.64 -3.54
C VAL A 39 6.11 -10.66 -4.38
N ALA A 40 5.92 -10.66 -5.70
CA ALA A 40 6.63 -9.75 -6.59
C ALA A 40 6.28 -8.29 -6.20
N PRO A 41 7.28 -7.40 -6.11
CA PRO A 41 7.01 -5.99 -5.88
C PRO A 41 6.09 -5.42 -6.95
N THR A 42 5.15 -4.61 -6.51
CA THR A 42 4.28 -3.79 -7.35
C THR A 42 4.83 -2.37 -7.44
N ASP A 43 4.31 -1.57 -8.37
CA ASP A 43 4.68 -0.15 -8.47
C ASP A 43 4.42 0.63 -7.17
N ARG A 44 3.46 0.19 -6.35
CA ARG A 44 3.16 0.81 -5.05
C ARG A 44 4.28 0.61 -4.03
N ASP A 45 4.97 -0.54 -4.10
CA ASP A 45 6.10 -0.84 -3.22
C ASP A 45 7.30 0.10 -3.48
N PHE A 46 7.34 0.74 -4.66
CA PHE A 46 8.34 1.72 -5.04
C PHE A 46 7.88 3.18 -4.88
N ALA A 47 6.73 3.45 -4.26
CA ALA A 47 6.21 4.81 -4.11
C ALA A 47 7.19 5.75 -3.38
N PHE A 48 8.04 5.22 -2.49
CA PHE A 48 9.07 5.98 -1.79
C PHE A 48 10.06 6.69 -2.74
N THR A 49 10.26 6.18 -3.97
CA THR A 49 11.16 6.79 -4.96
C THR A 49 10.63 8.09 -5.54
N SER A 50 9.31 8.32 -5.47
CA SER A 50 8.66 9.54 -5.95
C SER A 50 8.68 10.69 -4.95
N VAL A 51 9.06 10.42 -3.69
CA VAL A 51 9.15 11.45 -2.65
C VAL A 51 10.42 12.27 -2.87
N ASP A 52 10.26 13.59 -2.86
CA ASP A 52 11.38 14.54 -2.92
C ASP A 52 12.11 14.61 -1.56
N TRP A 53 12.89 13.57 -1.27
CA TRP A 53 13.69 13.46 -0.05
C TRP A 53 14.74 14.56 0.01
N LYS A 54 14.74 15.33 1.10
CA LYS A 54 15.81 16.28 1.38
C LYS A 54 16.94 15.57 2.12
N SER A 55 18.15 15.64 1.57
CA SER A 55 19.36 15.05 2.15
C SER A 55 19.99 15.90 3.25
N SER A 56 19.49 17.12 3.49
CA SER A 56 19.96 18.01 4.54
C SER A 56 18.80 18.57 5.35
N LEU A 57 19.00 18.66 6.66
CA LEU A 57 18.01 19.28 7.56
C LEU A 57 17.79 20.78 7.26
N PRO A 58 18.83 21.59 6.97
CA PRO A 58 18.62 22.99 6.59
C PRO A 58 17.74 23.16 5.35
N ASP A 59 17.94 22.36 4.30
CA ASP A 59 17.11 22.43 3.09
C ASP A 59 15.66 22.03 3.37
N ALA A 60 15.46 21.01 4.22
CA ALA A 60 14.14 20.59 4.66
C ALA A 60 13.42 21.71 5.43
N ILE A 61 14.11 22.40 6.34
CA ILE A 61 13.56 23.53 7.11
C ILE A 61 13.14 24.67 6.17
N ASN A 62 14.01 25.05 5.23
CA ASN A 62 13.72 26.12 4.28
C ASN A 62 12.50 25.76 3.40
N ALA A 63 12.47 24.55 2.85
CA ALA A 63 11.37 24.09 2.00
C ALA A 63 10.05 24.00 2.78
N ALA A 64 10.06 23.41 3.98
CA ALA A 64 8.90 23.26 4.84
C ALA A 64 8.32 24.61 5.28
N SER A 65 9.17 25.55 5.68
CA SER A 65 8.74 26.90 6.06
C SER A 65 8.13 27.65 4.88
N SER A 66 8.72 27.55 3.68
CA SER A 66 8.19 28.23 2.49
C SER A 66 6.83 27.69 2.03
N GLN A 67 6.52 26.43 2.36
CA GLN A 67 5.30 25.73 1.92
C GLN A 67 4.27 25.56 3.04
N ASP A 68 4.55 26.03 4.25
CA ASP A 68 3.75 25.80 5.46
C ASP A 68 3.42 24.31 5.68
N LYS A 69 4.46 23.46 5.64
CA LYS A 69 4.34 22.00 5.80
C LYS A 69 5.17 21.48 6.96
N PRO A 70 4.72 20.41 7.66
CA PRO A 70 5.54 19.76 8.67
C PRO A 70 6.70 18.98 8.03
N ILE A 71 7.75 18.73 8.81
CA ILE A 71 8.89 17.90 8.43
C ILE A 71 8.72 16.50 9.00
N LEU A 72 8.79 15.47 8.14
CA LEU A 72 9.04 14.09 8.55
C LEU A 72 10.55 13.84 8.51
N LEU A 73 11.15 13.60 9.68
CA LEU A 73 12.55 13.20 9.78
C LEU A 73 12.64 11.67 9.83
N TRP A 74 13.20 11.07 8.78
CA TRP A 74 13.44 9.63 8.71
C TRP A 74 14.91 9.33 8.99
N LEU A 75 15.21 8.81 10.18
CA LEU A 75 16.55 8.39 10.57
C LEU A 75 16.65 6.87 10.53
N TYR A 76 17.56 6.36 9.70
CA TYR A 76 17.84 4.93 9.58
C TYR A 76 19.31 4.73 9.19
N PHE A 77 19.88 3.58 9.55
CA PHE A 77 21.22 3.19 9.12
C PHE A 77 21.18 2.68 7.67
N GLY A 78 21.14 3.60 6.71
CA GLY A 78 21.09 3.33 5.28
C GLY A 78 20.51 4.52 4.51
N ASN A 79 20.55 4.49 3.17
CA ASN A 79 19.90 5.52 2.36
C ASN A 79 18.38 5.20 2.26
N PRO A 80 17.46 6.13 2.58
CA PRO A 80 16.01 5.91 2.43
C PRO A 80 15.58 5.63 0.98
N THR A 81 16.44 5.88 -0.01
CA THR A 81 16.20 5.51 -1.41
C THR A 81 16.68 4.09 -1.75
N GLY A 82 17.16 3.31 -0.78
CA GLY A 82 17.62 1.94 -1.01
C GLY A 82 18.95 1.83 -1.77
N ASN A 83 19.68 2.94 -1.92
CA ASN A 83 21.03 2.91 -2.52
C ASN A 83 22.04 2.39 -1.48
N CYS A 84 22.72 1.29 -1.83
CA CYS A 84 23.89 0.77 -1.11
C CYS A 84 25.18 1.46 -1.59
#